data_AF-A0A1T4QVB3-F1
#
_entry.id   AF-A0A1T4QVB3-F1
#
_cell.length_a   1.000
_cell.length_b   1.000
_cell.length_c   1.000
_cell.angle_alpha   90.00
_cell.angle_beta   90.00
_cell.angle_gamma   90.00
#
_symmetry.space_group_name_H-M   'P 1'
#
loop_
_entity.id
_entity.type
_entity.pdbx_description
1 polymer ?
#
loop_
_entity_poly.entity_id
_entity_poly.type
_entity_poly.pdbx_seq_one_letter_code
_entity_poly.pdbx_strand_id
1 'polypeptide(L)' 'MCLAIPETRPALISKELGEKLAEYRSFRHIIHHTYGFQLVWSRMEPLVNELPEVYQEAKKQINAFIQYFSKPGN' A
#
# COMPACT_ATOMS: atom_id res chain seq x y z
N MET A 1 7.97 -6.49 0.92
CA MET A 1 6.77 -6.44 1.80
C MET A 1 5.78 -7.56 1.49
N CYS A 2 5.61 -7.93 0.21
CA CYS A 2 4.64 -8.94 -0.22
C CYS A 2 5.10 -10.40 -0.09
N LEU A 3 6.37 -10.63 0.20
CA LEU A 3 6.92 -11.98 0.38
C LEU A 3 6.82 -12.40 1.84
N ALA A 4 6.29 -13.60 2.03
CA ALA A 4 6.43 -14.35 3.27
C ALA A 4 7.85 -14.92 3.37
N ILE A 5 8.35 -15.01 4.60
CA ILE A 5 9.60 -15.68 4.93
C ILE A 5 9.20 -16.86 5.82
N PRO A 6 9.25 -18.11 5.30
CA PRO A 6 8.90 -19.29 6.08
C PRO A 6 9.60 -19.30 7.44
N GLU A 7 8.90 -19.77 8.47
CA GLU A 7 9.38 -19.85 9.86
C GLU A 7 9.74 -18.52 10.54
N THR A 8 9.68 -17.38 9.84
CA THR A 8 10.08 -16.07 10.39
C THR A 8 8.92 -15.08 10.42
N ARG A 9 8.25 -14.88 9.28
CA ARG A 9 7.12 -13.95 9.19
C ARG A 9 6.23 -14.21 7.98
N PRO A 10 4.91 -14.01 8.09
CA PRO A 10 4.04 -13.96 6.93
C PRO A 10 4.35 -12.74 6.04
N ALA A 11 3.71 -12.67 4.87
CA ALA A 11 3.72 -11.46 4.07
C ALA A 11 3.03 -10.32 4.85
N LEU A 12 3.58 -9.11 4.78
CA LEU A 12 2.99 -7.94 5.44
C LEU A 12 1.72 -7.47 4.72
N ILE A 13 1.78 -7.52 3.39
CA ILE A 13 0.68 -7.17 2.50
C ILE A 13 0.60 -8.15 1.33
N SER A 14 -0.54 -8.26 0.68
CA SER A 14 -0.72 -9.03 -0.56
C SER A 14 0.07 -8.41 -1.72
N LYS A 15 0.30 -9.19 -2.78
CA LYS A 15 0.92 -8.70 -4.02
C LYS A 15 0.08 -7.60 -4.66
N GLU A 16 -1.23 -7.82 -4.74
CA GLU A 16 -2.21 -6.87 -5.30
C GLU A 16 -2.20 -5.52 -4.56
N LEU A 17 -2.23 -5.54 -3.22
CA LEU A 17 -2.14 -4.31 -2.45
C LEU A 17 -0.77 -3.64 -2.63
N GLY A 18 0.30 -4.43 -2.74
CA GLY A 18 1.63 -3.93 -3.06
C GLY A 18 1.72 -3.19 -4.40
N GLU A 19 1.03 -3.71 -5.43
CA GLU A 19 0.94 -3.09 -6.75
C GLU A 19 0.15 -1.79 -6.70
N LYS A 20 -1.05 -1.79 -6.08
CA LYS A 20 -1.85 -0.58 -5.82
C LYS A 20 -1.01 0.49 -5.12
N LEU A 21 -0.35 0.17 -4.00
CA LEU A 21 0.50 1.10 -3.25
C LEU A 21 1.73 1.59 -4.04
N ALA A 22 2.23 0.82 -5.02
CA ALA A 22 3.32 1.26 -5.88
C ALA A 22 2.90 2.41 -6.80
N GLU A 23 1.65 2.43 -7.24
CA GLU A 23 1.09 3.53 -8.04
C GLU A 23 1.02 4.83 -7.23
N TYR A 24 0.54 4.77 -5.98
CA TYR A 24 0.56 5.94 -5.08
C TYR A 24 1.98 6.44 -4.79
N ARG A 25 2.97 5.54 -4.66
CA ARG A 25 4.39 5.93 -4.50
C ARG A 25 4.93 6.64 -5.74
N SER A 26 4.53 6.18 -6.93
CA SER A 26 4.91 6.75 -8.21
C SER A 26 4.25 8.12 -8.41
N PHE A 27 2.96 8.24 -8.06
CA PHE A 27 2.24 9.50 -8.02
C PHE A 27 2.92 10.52 -7.11
N ARG A 28 3.28 10.12 -5.88
CA ARG A 28 4.04 10.96 -4.95
C ARG A 28 5.37 11.43 -5.57
N HIS A 29 6.09 10.53 -6.24
CA HIS A 29 7.35 10.89 -6.89
C HIS A 29 7.15 11.97 -7.96
N ILE A 30 6.12 11.81 -8.81
CA ILE A 30 5.76 12.78 -9.85
C ILE A 30 5.40 14.14 -9.23
N ILE A 31 4.51 14.17 -8.22
CA ILE A 31 4.10 15.41 -7.56
C ILE A 31 5.29 16.16 -6.93
N HIS A 32 6.19 15.43 -6.27
CA HIS A 32 7.33 16.07 -5.57
C HIS A 32 8.48 16.48 -6.50
N HIS A 33 8.71 15.80 -7.63
CA HIS A 33 9.90 16.04 -8.46
C HIS A 33 9.61 16.83 -9.73
N THR A 34 8.36 16.90 -10.21
CA THR A 34 8.03 17.53 -11.50
C THR A 34 7.58 18.99 -11.36
N TYR A 35 8.09 19.75 -10.37
CA TYR A 35 7.83 21.18 -10.12
C TYR A 35 7.11 21.89 -11.29
N GLY A 36 5.78 21.98 -11.21
CA GLY A 36 4.94 22.78 -12.11
C GLY A 36 4.43 22.15 -13.40
N PHE A 37 4.85 20.94 -13.81
CA PHE A 37 4.35 20.35 -15.07
C PHE A 37 3.06 19.54 -14.85
N GLN A 38 1.95 20.26 -14.97
CA GLN A 38 0.55 19.80 -15.11
C GLN A 38 0.13 18.62 -14.23
N LEU A 39 -0.58 18.93 -13.14
CA LEU A 39 -1.46 17.98 -12.47
C LEU A 39 -2.46 17.41 -13.48
N VAL A 40 -2.17 16.23 -14.03
CA VAL A 40 -3.04 15.57 -15.02
C VAL A 40 -4.18 14.89 -14.26
N TRP A 41 -5.34 15.56 -14.17
CA TRP A 41 -6.50 15.06 -13.44
C TRP A 41 -6.87 13.61 -13.82
N SER A 42 -6.82 13.27 -15.11
CA SER A 42 -7.13 11.92 -15.59
C SER A 42 -6.21 10.82 -15.06
N ARG A 43 -5.01 11.17 -14.54
CA ARG A 43 -4.11 10.24 -13.84
C ARG A 43 -4.32 10.22 -12.33
N MET A 44 -4.87 11.29 -11.75
CA MET A 44 -5.05 11.43 -10.31
C MET A 44 -6.42 10.95 -9.83
N GLU A 45 -7.46 11.24 -10.61
CA GLU A 45 -8.84 10.86 -10.33
C GLU A 45 -9.00 9.39 -9.91
N PRO A 46 -8.46 8.39 -10.63
CA PRO A 46 -8.56 7.00 -10.20
C PRO A 46 -7.89 6.77 -8.83
N LEU A 47 -6.70 7.33 -8.61
CA LEU A 47 -5.99 7.22 -7.33
C LEU A 47 -6.76 7.86 -6.18
N VAL A 48 -7.42 9.00 -6.42
CA VAL A 48 -8.23 9.68 -5.39
C VAL A 48 -9.50 8.87 -5.09
N ASN A 49 -10.16 8.35 -6.12
CA ASN A 49 -11.40 7.57 -5.98
C ASN A 49 -11.15 6.23 -5.29
N GLU A 50 -10.03 5.58 -5.56
CA GLU A 50 -9.67 4.29 -4.96
C GLU A 50 -9.02 4.42 -3.58
N LEU A 51 -8.55 5.61 -3.19
CA LEU A 51 -7.81 5.83 -1.95
C LEU A 51 -8.53 5.30 -0.70
N PRO A 52 -9.84 5.51 -0.50
CA PRO A 52 -10.53 5.00 0.68
C PRO A 52 -10.47 3.47 0.77
N GLU A 53 -10.67 2.77 -0.34
CA GLU A 53 -10.64 1.31 -0.39
C GLU A 53 -9.22 0.77 -0.15
N VAL A 54 -8.24 1.33 -0.86
CA VAL A 54 -6.83 0.95 -0.71
C VAL A 54 -6.34 1.19 0.72
N TYR A 55 -6.76 2.29 1.35
CA TYR A 55 -6.43 2.59 2.74
C TYR A 55 -7.06 1.57 3.71
N GLN A 56 -8.33 1.22 3.53
CA GLN A 56 -8.97 0.24 4.40
C GLN A 56 -8.32 -1.14 4.28
N GLU A 57 -7.99 -1.58 3.06
CA GLU A 57 -7.33 -2.86 2.86
C GLU A 57 -5.90 -2.85 3.43
N ALA A 58 -5.15 -1.76 3.26
CA ALA A 58 -3.84 -1.60 3.88
C ALA A 58 -3.92 -1.66 5.41
N LYS A 59 -4.86 -0.93 6.01
CA LYS A 59 -5.08 -0.94 7.45
C LYS A 59 -5.43 -2.35 7.96
N LYS A 60 -6.31 -3.05 7.27
CA LYS A 60 -6.73 -4.41 7.60
C LYS A 60 -5.55 -5.39 7.56
N GLN A 61 -4.76 -5.39 6.50
CA GLN A 61 -3.63 -6.32 6.35
C GLN A 61 -2.51 -6.02 7.36
N ILE A 62 -2.19 -4.74 7.60
CA ILE A 62 -1.22 -4.35 8.62
C ILE A 62 -1.68 -4.78 10.01
N ASN A 63 -2.96 -4.58 10.35
CA ASN A 63 -3.51 -5.02 11.64
C ASN A 63 -3.48 -6.54 11.79
N ALA A 64 -3.81 -7.29 10.73
CA ALA A 64 -3.72 -8.75 10.74
C ALA A 64 -2.27 -9.22 10.95
N PHE A 65 -1.31 -8.55 10.32
CA PHE A 65 0.11 -8.84 10.52
C PHE A 65 0.57 -8.53 11.95
N ILE A 66 0.17 -7.41 12.54
CA ILE A 66 0.49 -7.07 13.94
C ILE A 66 -0.14 -8.09 14.90
N GLN A 67 -1.40 -8.47 14.65
CA GLN A 67 -2.11 -9.48 15.44
C GLN A 67 -1.42 -10.84 15.40
N TYR A 68 -0.82 -11.22 14.27
CA TYR A 68 -0.03 -12.45 14.17
C TYR A 68 1.10 -12.51 15.21
N PHE A 69 1.76 -11.38 15.49
CA PHE A 69 2.82 -11.31 16.51
C PHE A 69 2.32 -11.00 17.92
N SER A 70 1.11 -10.46 18.07
CA SER A 70 0.56 -10.06 19.37
C SER A 70 -0.18 -11.19 20.09
N LYS A 71 -0.42 -12.33 19.43
CA LYS A 71 -1.03 -13.50 20.07
C LYS A 71 -0.03 -14.12 21.04
N PRO A 72 -0.37 -14.29 22.35
CA PRO A 72 0.48 -15.04 23.26
C PRO A 72 0.43 -16.52 22.85
N GLY A 73 1.55 -17.05 22.35
CA GLY A 73 1.70 -18.47 22.01
C GLY A 73 2.27 -18.79 20.62
N ASN A 74 3.24 -18.02 20.13
CA ASN A 74 4.24 -18.51 19.16
C ASN A 74 5.60 -18.61 19.86
#